data_AF-A0A9N9PJ19-F1
#
_entry.id   AF-A0A9N9PJ19-F1
#
_cell.length_a   1.000
_cell.length_b   1.000
_cell.length_c   1.000
_cell.angle_alpha   90.00
_cell.angle_beta   90.00
_cell.angle_gamma   90.00
#
_symmetry.space_group_name_H-M   'P 1'
#
loop_
_entity.id
_entity.type
_entity.pdbx_description
1 polymer ?
#
loop_
_entity_poly.entity_id
_entity_poly.type
_entity_poly.pdbx_seq_one_letter_code
_entity_poly.pdbx_strand_id
1 'polypeptide(L)'
;CLSTINRLAVYPGDPDYYECVKIVNCRYSYFPVVIVYVTNILDIQLSIYCANTLNISVTARSGGHSFEEYGNGGRNGVMVIDVKEFNQVTINNETNTAIIGTGNRLIHIYYKLNQAGYLIPAGTCNYVGIGGHATGG
;
A
#
# COMPACT_ATOMS: atom_id res chain seq x y z
N CYS A 1 17.72 1.53 -12.68
CA CYS A 1 16.47 0.97 -13.24
C CYS A 1 15.27 1.89 -12.98
N LEU A 2 14.97 2.26 -11.72
CA LEU A 2 13.84 3.15 -11.37
C LEU A 2 14.01 4.63 -11.77
N SER A 3 14.96 4.98 -12.63
CA SER A 3 15.35 6.38 -12.89
C SER A 3 14.20 7.28 -13.36
N THR A 4 13.24 6.73 -14.11
CA THR A 4 12.07 7.47 -14.62
C THR A 4 11.02 7.77 -13.55
N ILE A 5 11.04 7.05 -12.42
CA ILE A 5 10.12 7.22 -11.29
C ILE A 5 10.87 7.49 -9.98
N ASN A 6 12.13 7.94 -10.05
CA ASN A 6 12.98 8.13 -8.87
C ASN A 6 12.36 9.09 -7.83
N ARG A 7 11.59 10.07 -8.28
CA ARG A 7 10.85 11.01 -7.41
C ARG A 7 9.76 10.34 -6.53
N LEU A 8 9.37 9.11 -6.86
CA LEU A 8 8.40 8.31 -6.12
C LEU A 8 9.09 7.31 -5.17
N ALA A 9 10.42 7.22 -5.23
CA ALA A 9 11.20 6.25 -4.50
C ALA A 9 11.91 6.90 -3.31
N VAL A 10 11.93 6.19 -2.18
CA VAL A 10 12.66 6.56 -0.97
C VAL A 10 13.67 5.45 -0.69
N TYR A 11 14.95 5.84 -0.56
CA TYR A 11 16.09 4.95 -0.42
C TYR A 11 16.74 5.05 0.96
N PRO A 12 17.48 4.01 1.38
CA PRO A 12 18.37 4.12 2.54
C PRO A 12 19.34 5.30 2.36
N GLY A 13 19.25 6.28 3.26
CA GLY A 13 20.04 7.52 3.21
C GLY A 13 19.21 8.77 2.96
N ASP A 14 17.98 8.63 2.44
CA ASP A 14 17.06 9.77 2.34
C ASP A 14 16.59 10.22 3.73
N PRO A 15 16.39 11.53 3.98
CA PRO A 15 16.07 12.05 5.31
C PRO A 15 14.77 11.48 5.92
N ASP A 16 13.83 11.09 5.08
CA ASP A 16 12.51 10.57 5.45
C ASP A 16 12.44 9.03 5.48
N TYR A 17 13.49 8.32 5.06
CA TYR A 17 13.50 6.86 4.92
C TYR A 17 13.06 6.14 6.20
N TYR A 18 13.60 6.53 7.37
CA TYR A 18 13.25 5.87 8.62
C TYR A 18 11.80 6.10 9.03
N GLU A 19 11.22 7.26 8.72
CA GLU A 19 9.79 7.51 8.94
C GLU A 19 8.93 6.69 7.96
N CYS A 20 9.38 6.53 6.72
CA CYS A 20 8.70 5.71 5.70
C CYS A 20 8.75 4.20 5.99
N VAL A 21 9.75 3.73 6.75
CA VAL A 21 9.88 2.32 7.19
C VAL A 21 8.97 2.01 8.37
N LYS A 22 8.75 2.97 9.28
CA LYS A 22 7.91 2.75 10.47
C LYS A 22 6.52 2.28 10.08
N ILE A 23 6.11 1.18 10.69
CA ILE A 23 4.74 0.67 10.60
C ILE A 23 4.18 0.43 12.00
N VAL A 24 2.95 -0.07 12.08
CA VAL A 24 2.16 -0.13 13.33
C VAL A 24 2.81 -0.99 14.41
N ASN A 25 3.48 -2.08 14.04
CA ASN A 25 4.09 -2.99 15.01
C ASN A 25 5.58 -2.67 15.24
N CYS A 26 5.90 -2.08 16.38
CA CYS A 26 7.28 -1.75 16.75
C CYS A 26 8.15 -2.96 17.20
N ARG A 27 7.61 -4.19 17.19
CA ARG A 27 8.32 -5.40 17.62
C ARG A 27 9.38 -5.85 16.62
N TYR A 28 9.15 -5.60 15.33
CA TYR A 28 10.11 -5.87 14.27
C TYR A 28 10.43 -4.57 13.56
N SER A 29 11.52 -4.59 12.81
CA SER A 29 11.83 -3.50 11.88
C SER A 29 12.59 -4.12 10.72
N TYR A 30 11.93 -4.22 9.57
CA TYR A 30 12.57 -4.61 8.33
C TYR A 30 12.90 -3.40 7.48
N PHE A 31 14.07 -3.43 6.84
CA PHE A 31 14.62 -2.32 6.06
C PHE A 31 14.57 -2.67 4.56
N PRO A 32 13.61 -2.11 3.81
CA PRO A 32 13.54 -2.25 2.36
C PRO A 32 14.78 -1.70 1.65
N VAL A 33 15.12 -2.24 0.47
CA VAL A 33 16.13 -1.59 -0.39
C VAL A 33 15.62 -0.30 -1.01
N VAL A 34 14.30 -0.18 -1.17
CA VAL A 34 13.60 1.01 -1.66
C VAL A 34 12.12 0.88 -1.35
N ILE A 35 11.47 2.00 -1.06
CA ILE A 35 10.01 2.13 -0.97
C ILE A 35 9.55 2.98 -2.14
N VAL A 36 8.68 2.45 -2.99
CA VAL A 36 8.14 3.16 -4.17
C VAL A 36 6.67 3.49 -3.97
N TYR A 37 6.34 4.77 -3.85
CA TYR A 37 4.98 5.29 -3.74
C TYR A 37 4.35 5.45 -5.12
N VAL A 38 3.78 4.36 -5.62
CA VAL A 38 3.22 4.30 -6.97
C VAL A 38 1.93 5.10 -7.09
N THR A 39 1.75 5.80 -8.21
CA THR A 39 0.58 6.66 -8.48
C THR A 39 -0.32 6.11 -9.59
N ASN A 40 0.21 5.22 -10.43
CA ASN A 40 -0.48 4.65 -11.57
C ASN A 40 0.06 3.24 -11.88
N ILE A 41 -0.61 2.54 -12.80
CA ILE A 41 -0.29 1.15 -13.15
C ILE A 41 1.11 1.01 -13.79
N LEU A 42 1.57 2.00 -14.56
CA LEU A 42 2.89 1.97 -15.18
C LEU A 42 4.00 2.02 -14.13
N ASP A 43 3.82 2.79 -13.04
CA ASP A 43 4.78 2.82 -11.93
C ASP A 43 4.92 1.43 -11.27
N ILE A 44 3.80 0.71 -11.11
CA ILE A 44 3.79 -0.68 -10.59
C ILE A 44 4.55 -1.61 -11.54
N GLN A 45 4.20 -1.57 -12.83
CA GLN A 45 4.81 -2.43 -13.85
C GLN A 45 6.33 -2.20 -13.93
N LEU A 46 6.76 -0.94 -13.93
CA LEU A 46 8.18 -0.60 -13.92
C LEU A 46 8.88 -1.07 -12.64
N SER A 47 8.24 -0.92 -11.48
CA SER A 47 8.81 -1.38 -10.21
C SER A 47 9.03 -2.89 -10.20
N ILE A 48 8.03 -3.66 -10.63
CA ILE A 48 8.11 -5.12 -10.75
C ILE A 48 9.19 -5.52 -11.78
N TYR A 49 9.23 -4.84 -12.94
CA TYR A 49 10.25 -5.07 -13.95
C TYR A 49 11.65 -4.88 -13.36
N CYS A 50 11.89 -3.75 -12.69
CA CYS A 50 13.18 -3.45 -12.08
C CYS A 50 13.57 -4.42 -10.97
N ALA A 51 12.62 -4.80 -10.11
CA ALA A 51 12.86 -5.79 -9.07
C ALA A 51 13.27 -7.13 -9.68
N ASN A 52 12.57 -7.58 -10.72
CA ASN A 52 12.89 -8.81 -11.43
C ASN A 52 14.28 -8.76 -12.10
N THR A 53 14.60 -7.68 -12.81
CA THR A 53 15.92 -7.48 -13.44
C THR A 53 17.07 -7.49 -12.43
N LEU A 54 16.83 -7.00 -11.21
CA LEU A 54 17.82 -6.92 -10.15
C LEU A 54 17.77 -8.10 -9.16
N ASN A 55 16.90 -9.09 -9.39
CA ASN A 55 16.66 -10.23 -8.50
C ASN A 55 16.31 -9.82 -7.05
N ILE A 56 15.47 -8.79 -6.91
CA ILE A 56 14.98 -8.25 -5.64
C ILE A 56 13.55 -8.74 -5.42
N SER A 57 13.26 -9.23 -4.21
CA SER A 57 11.88 -9.61 -3.85
C SER A 57 11.00 -8.37 -3.70
N VAL A 58 9.71 -8.51 -3.99
CA VAL A 58 8.74 -7.41 -3.93
C VAL A 58 7.67 -7.72 -2.88
N THR A 59 7.21 -6.69 -2.17
CA THR A 59 5.98 -6.74 -1.39
C THR A 59 5.09 -5.54 -1.73
N ALA A 60 3.78 -5.71 -1.65
CA ALA A 60 2.83 -4.62 -1.75
C ALA A 60 2.45 -4.11 -0.36
N ARG A 61 2.43 -2.79 -0.18
CA ARG A 61 2.05 -2.15 1.09
C ARG A 61 0.84 -1.26 0.89
N SER A 62 -0.28 -1.66 1.49
CA SER A 62 -1.50 -0.85 1.60
C SER A 62 -1.54 -0.14 2.96
N GLY A 63 -2.12 -0.78 3.98
CA GLY A 63 -2.35 -0.24 5.32
C GLY A 63 -1.11 -0.09 6.21
N GLY A 64 -0.09 -0.93 5.99
CA GLY A 64 1.01 -1.10 6.94
C GLY A 64 0.61 -1.79 8.26
N HIS A 65 -0.56 -2.43 8.31
CA HIS A 65 -1.12 -3.03 9.53
C HIS A 65 -0.79 -4.52 9.74
N SER A 66 0.15 -5.08 8.96
CA SER A 66 0.59 -6.47 9.16
C SER A 66 1.31 -6.62 10.50
N PHE A 67 0.84 -7.53 11.35
CA PHE A 67 1.47 -7.79 12.65
C PHE A 67 2.85 -8.41 12.54
N GLU A 68 3.20 -9.03 11.42
CA GLU A 68 4.53 -9.62 11.18
C GLU A 68 5.35 -8.77 10.19
N GLU A 69 4.96 -7.50 9.99
CA GLU A 69 5.60 -6.55 9.07
C GLU A 69 5.73 -7.05 7.61
N TYR A 70 4.81 -7.88 7.13
CA TYR A 70 4.83 -8.34 5.74
C TYR A 70 4.65 -7.21 4.71
N GLY A 71 4.12 -6.06 5.13
CA GLY A 71 4.11 -4.83 4.32
C GLY A 71 5.51 -4.26 4.04
N ASN A 72 6.50 -4.54 4.91
CA ASN A 72 7.92 -4.26 4.67
C ASN A 72 8.68 -5.49 4.16
N GLY A 73 7.97 -6.59 3.90
CA GLY A 73 8.50 -7.80 3.28
C GLY A 73 8.79 -8.95 4.23
N GLY A 74 8.65 -8.76 5.55
CA GLY A 74 8.99 -9.78 6.55
C GLY A 74 10.49 -10.12 6.65
N ARG A 75 11.33 -9.38 5.92
CA ARG A 75 12.80 -9.48 5.90
C ARG A 75 13.39 -8.22 5.29
N ASN A 76 14.68 -7.96 5.56
CA ASN A 76 15.42 -6.86 4.96
C ASN A 76 15.61 -7.06 3.44
N GLY A 77 15.85 -5.96 2.75
CA GLY A 77 16.29 -5.96 1.35
C GLY A 77 15.18 -6.22 0.32
N VAL A 78 13.92 -6.12 0.73
CA VAL A 78 12.75 -6.22 -0.16
C VAL A 78 12.46 -4.86 -0.80
N MET A 79 11.96 -4.84 -2.02
CA MET A 79 11.35 -3.64 -2.61
C MET A 79 9.91 -3.53 -2.14
N VAL A 80 9.55 -2.42 -1.52
CA VAL A 80 8.17 -2.13 -1.13
C VAL A 80 7.50 -1.32 -2.23
N ILE A 81 6.40 -1.82 -2.77
CA ILE A 81 5.49 -1.06 -3.63
C ILE A 81 4.34 -0.56 -2.76
N ASP A 82 4.40 0.71 -2.39
CA ASP A 82 3.40 1.38 -1.56
C ASP A 82 2.27 1.93 -2.45
N VAL A 83 1.07 1.40 -2.26
CA VAL A 83 -0.08 1.67 -3.14
C VAL A 83 -1.03 2.72 -2.57
N LYS A 84 -0.62 3.51 -1.56
CA LYS A 84 -1.50 4.46 -0.85
C LYS A 84 -2.21 5.47 -1.76
N GLU A 85 -1.64 5.81 -2.91
CA GLU A 85 -2.23 6.78 -3.86
C GLU A 85 -3.38 6.17 -4.69
N PHE A 86 -3.51 4.84 -4.70
CA PHE A 86 -4.69 4.16 -5.25
C PHE A 86 -5.83 4.19 -4.22
N ASN A 87 -6.34 5.39 -3.93
CA ASN A 87 -7.32 5.65 -2.87
C ASN A 87 -8.68 6.18 -3.38
N GLN A 88 -8.96 6.00 -4.67
CA GLN A 88 -10.26 6.38 -5.24
C GLN A 88 -11.37 5.42 -4.81
N VAL A 89 -12.59 5.95 -4.70
CA VAL A 89 -13.83 5.18 -4.46
C VAL A 89 -14.87 5.63 -5.46
N THR A 90 -15.35 4.72 -6.30
CA THR A 90 -16.42 4.98 -7.26
C THR A 90 -17.59 4.06 -6.93
N ILE A 91 -18.79 4.63 -6.80
CA ILE A 91 -20.01 3.90 -6.43
C ILE A 91 -20.94 3.87 -7.64
N ASN A 92 -21.46 2.68 -7.96
CA ASN A 92 -22.53 2.49 -8.93
C ASN A 92 -23.82 2.15 -8.18
N ASN A 93 -24.74 3.12 -8.15
CA ASN A 93 -26.02 3.00 -7.46
C ASN A 93 -27.03 2.10 -8.19
N GLU A 94 -26.88 1.92 -9.50
CA GLU A 94 -27.76 1.04 -10.29
C GLU A 94 -27.48 -0.43 -9.98
N THR A 95 -26.20 -0.77 -9.79
CA THR A 95 -25.76 -2.14 -9.51
C THR A 95 -25.47 -2.40 -8.02
N ASN A 96 -25.57 -1.39 -7.16
CA ASN A 96 -25.17 -1.45 -5.75
C ASN A 96 -23.74 -1.98 -5.55
N THR A 97 -22.80 -1.56 -6.40
CA THR A 97 -21.39 -1.97 -6.32
C THR A 97 -20.47 -0.76 -6.15
N ALA A 98 -19.28 -0.99 -5.60
CA ALA A 98 -18.25 0.03 -5.49
C ALA A 98 -16.90 -0.50 -5.98
N ILE A 99 -16.16 0.36 -6.68
CA ILE A 99 -14.76 0.14 -7.02
C ILE A 99 -13.93 0.92 -6.01
N ILE A 100 -13.16 0.21 -5.20
CA ILE A 100 -12.33 0.78 -4.13
C ILE A 100 -10.87 0.53 -4.46
N GLY A 101 -10.07 1.60 -4.50
CA GLY A 101 -8.63 1.49 -4.67
C GLY A 101 -7.94 0.79 -3.49
N THR A 102 -6.97 -0.07 -3.79
CA THR A 102 -6.29 -0.92 -2.80
C THR A 102 -5.52 -0.15 -1.71
N GLY A 103 -5.11 1.08 -1.99
CA GLY A 103 -4.42 1.98 -1.04
C GLY A 103 -5.33 2.58 0.03
N ASN A 104 -6.64 2.45 -0.15
CA ASN A 104 -7.61 3.15 0.66
C ASN A 104 -7.67 2.63 2.11
N ARG A 105 -7.97 3.53 3.05
CA ARG A 105 -8.13 3.24 4.47
C ARG A 105 -9.60 3.01 4.78
N LEU A 106 -9.90 2.11 5.72
CA LEU A 106 -11.29 1.76 6.06
C LEU A 106 -12.12 3.00 6.42
N ILE A 107 -11.57 3.96 7.15
CA ILE A 107 -12.27 5.20 7.51
C ILE A 107 -12.75 6.01 6.28
N HIS A 108 -11.92 6.13 5.26
CA HIS A 108 -12.28 6.90 4.05
C HIS A 108 -13.30 6.16 3.20
N ILE A 109 -13.20 4.82 3.15
CA ILE A 109 -14.20 3.97 2.50
C ILE A 109 -15.55 4.12 3.19
N TYR A 110 -15.60 3.98 4.52
CA TYR A 110 -16.83 4.15 5.29
C TYR A 110 -17.45 5.52 5.06
N TYR A 111 -16.64 6.58 5.12
CA TYR A 111 -17.13 7.94 4.90
C TYR A 111 -17.76 8.11 3.51
N LYS A 112 -17.09 7.64 2.46
CA LYS A 112 -17.58 7.73 1.07
C LYS A 112 -18.82 6.89 0.82
N LEU A 113 -18.85 5.65 1.30
CA LEU A 113 -20.00 4.75 1.13
C LEU A 113 -21.23 5.26 1.90
N ASN A 114 -21.03 5.73 3.13
CA ASN A 114 -22.12 6.23 3.97
C ASN A 114 -22.81 7.46 3.34
N GLN A 115 -22.05 8.34 2.68
CA GLN A 115 -22.63 9.47 1.93
C GLN A 115 -23.58 9.04 0.81
N ALA A 116 -23.42 7.82 0.28
CA ALA A 116 -24.27 7.25 -0.74
C ALA A 116 -25.29 6.24 -0.18
N GLY A 117 -25.40 6.10 1.14
CA GLY A 117 -26.34 5.16 1.78
C GLY A 117 -25.88 3.70 1.80
N TYR A 118 -24.58 3.45 1.58
CA TYR A 118 -24.00 2.10 1.56
C TYR A 118 -23.05 1.87 2.74
N LEU A 119 -22.81 0.59 3.02
CA LEU A 119 -21.79 0.11 3.95
C LEU A 119 -21.17 -1.17 3.42
N ILE A 120 -19.99 -1.53 3.95
CA ILE A 120 -19.39 -2.85 3.77
C ILE A 120 -19.08 -3.46 5.14
N PRO A 121 -19.21 -4.80 5.30
CA PRO A 121 -18.86 -5.48 6.53
C PRO A 121 -17.33 -5.67 6.65
N ALA A 122 -16.61 -4.57 6.87
CA ALA A 122 -15.17 -4.56 7.14
C ALA A 122 -14.88 -4.35 8.65
N GLY A 123 -13.60 -4.34 9.02
CA GLY A 123 -13.12 -4.21 10.39
C GLY A 123 -13.28 -2.80 10.99
N THR A 124 -13.09 -2.70 12.31
CA THR A 124 -13.33 -1.47 13.08
C THR A 124 -12.16 -0.48 13.09
N CYS A 125 -10.97 -0.92 12.72
CA CYS A 125 -9.75 -0.11 12.82
C CYS A 125 -9.63 0.87 11.63
N ASN A 126 -9.87 2.15 11.90
CA ASN A 126 -9.90 3.25 10.91
C ASN A 126 -8.69 3.31 9.95
N TYR A 127 -7.49 3.06 10.45
CA TYR A 127 -6.23 3.18 9.69
C TYR A 127 -5.81 1.90 8.94
N VAL A 128 -6.59 0.81 9.06
CA VAL A 128 -6.33 -0.40 8.28
C VAL A 128 -6.56 -0.11 6.79
N GLY A 129 -5.66 -0.61 5.96
CA GLY A 129 -5.79 -0.52 4.50
C GLY A 129 -6.61 -1.68 3.95
N ILE A 130 -7.54 -1.38 3.05
CA ILE A 130 -8.46 -2.37 2.47
C ILE A 130 -7.74 -3.49 1.74
N GLY A 131 -6.59 -3.18 1.11
CA GLY A 131 -5.85 -4.12 0.28
C GLY A 131 -5.42 -5.38 1.03
N GLY A 132 -4.94 -5.24 2.27
CA GLY A 132 -4.57 -6.41 3.09
C GLY A 132 -5.76 -7.00 3.84
N HIS A 133 -6.69 -6.16 4.28
CA HIS A 133 -7.85 -6.58 5.07
C HIS A 133 -8.81 -7.46 4.26
N ALA A 134 -9.22 -6.99 3.08
CA ALA A 134 -10.16 -7.73 2.24
C ALA A 134 -9.57 -9.06 1.71
N THR A 135 -8.25 -9.14 1.51
CA THR A 135 -7.59 -10.37 1.05
C THR A 135 -7.29 -11.35 2.18
N GLY A 136 -7.27 -10.88 3.44
CA GLY A 136 -6.97 -11.69 4.62
C GLY A 136 -8.19 -12.21 5.36
N GLY A 137 -9.35 -11.55 5.19
CA GLY A 137 -10.56 -11.78 5.98
C GLY A 137 -10.69 -10.81 7.14
#